data_AF-A0A2G4HKD6-F1
#
_entry.id   AF-A0A2G4HKD6-F1
#
_cell.length_a   1.000
_cell.length_b   1.000
_cell.length_c   1.000
_cell.angle_alpha   90.00
_cell.angle_beta   90.00
_cell.angle_gamma   90.00
#
_symmetry.space_group_name_H-M   'P 1'
#
loop_
_entity.id
_entity.type
_entity.pdbx_description
1 polymer ?
#
loop_
_entity_poly.entity_id
_entity_poly.type
_entity_poly.pdbx_seq_one_letter_code
_entity_poly.pdbx_strand_id
1 'polypeptide(L)'
;DKRLRQGAGDRCGFSQHAADGLLLEGWLIGCSPLRDGQIQVARGSGVALVGSPFLTAAEWAWLPRWNQALEAYQPLWRRLHGLWVLWPLDWRLPRRWRFQAEAQQRRLGGGWLRGTKIDQLVRSSLCSLPPELYLQPLLAGADQLRLLDRRRRSLWEGPGREFDPS
;
A
#
# COMPACT_ATOMS: atom_id res chain seq x y z
N ASP A 1 20.00 6.98 -0.65
CA ASP A 1 20.28 6.30 -1.93
C ASP A 1 19.96 4.82 -1.76
N LYS A 2 19.07 4.28 -2.60
CA LYS A 2 18.66 2.87 -2.61
C LYS A 2 19.81 1.93 -3.04
N ARG A 3 20.93 2.46 -3.53
CA ARG A 3 22.14 1.72 -3.92
C ARG A 3 23.16 1.55 -2.79
N LEU A 4 23.03 2.30 -1.68
CA LEU A 4 23.93 2.16 -0.54
C LEU A 4 23.63 0.86 0.25
N ARG A 5 24.70 0.26 0.82
CA ARG A 5 24.67 -1.00 1.62
C ARG A 5 23.99 -2.19 0.92
N GLN A 6 24.51 -2.62 -0.23
CA GLN A 6 24.02 -3.81 -0.95
C GLN A 6 22.50 -3.80 -1.26
N GLY A 7 21.90 -2.61 -1.42
CA GLY A 7 20.47 -2.48 -1.71
C GLY A 7 19.57 -2.31 -0.47
N ALA A 8 20.13 -2.21 0.74
CA ALA A 8 19.38 -1.92 1.96
C ALA A 8 18.95 -0.44 2.07
N GLY A 9 19.64 0.45 1.34
CA GLY A 9 19.36 1.88 1.32
C GLY A 9 19.92 2.61 2.54
N ASP A 10 20.46 3.81 2.33
CA ASP A 10 20.89 4.71 3.40
C ASP A 10 20.37 6.14 3.14
N ARG A 11 20.24 6.97 4.17
CA ARG A 11 19.74 8.35 4.04
C ARG A 11 20.78 9.20 3.31
N CYS A 12 20.38 9.90 2.24
CA CYS A 12 21.24 10.88 1.56
C CYS A 12 21.05 12.26 2.17
N GLY A 13 21.72 12.55 3.30
CA GLY A 13 21.74 13.87 3.92
C GLY A 13 20.36 14.49 4.20
N PHE A 14 20.36 15.76 4.57
CA PHE A 14 19.16 16.59 4.63
C PHE A 14 19.41 17.82 3.76
N SER A 15 18.39 18.24 3.02
CA SER A 15 18.40 19.52 2.32
C SER A 15 17.08 20.23 2.58
N GLN A 16 17.14 21.54 2.71
CA GLN A 16 15.98 22.39 2.98
C GLN A 16 15.69 23.22 1.74
N HIS A 17 14.42 23.24 1.35
CA HIS A 17 13.94 23.95 0.18
C HIS A 17 12.67 24.70 0.54
N ALA A 18 12.49 25.90 -0.03
CA ALA A 18 11.17 26.52 -0.08
C ALA A 18 10.34 25.79 -1.16
N ALA A 19 9.08 25.53 -0.87
CA ALA A 19 8.15 24.89 -1.80
C ALA A 19 6.74 25.41 -1.56
N ASP A 20 6.00 25.66 -2.64
CA ASP A 20 4.60 26.07 -2.59
C ASP A 20 3.66 24.88 -2.30
N GLY A 21 4.14 23.65 -2.56
CA GLY A 21 3.40 22.42 -2.33
C GLY A 21 4.33 21.25 -2.02
N LEU A 22 3.83 20.32 -1.22
CA LEU A 22 4.52 19.08 -0.87
C LEU A 22 3.69 17.89 -1.33
N LEU A 23 4.23 17.11 -2.26
CA LEU A 23 3.68 15.81 -2.63
C LEU A 23 4.39 14.73 -1.82
N LEU A 24 3.64 14.03 -0.97
CA LEU A 24 4.08 12.82 -0.29
C LEU A 24 3.48 11.63 -1.02
N GLU A 25 4.32 10.69 -1.45
CA GLU A 25 3.90 9.44 -2.10
C GLU A 25 4.27 8.21 -1.27
N GLY A 26 3.39 7.21 -1.29
CA GLY A 26 3.57 5.99 -0.54
C GLY A 26 2.30 5.15 -0.52
N TRP A 27 2.47 3.84 -0.39
CA TRP A 27 1.35 2.89 -0.48
C TRP A 27 0.49 2.84 0.79
N LEU A 28 0.96 3.42 1.91
CA LEU A 28 0.29 3.40 3.21
C LEU A 28 -0.14 4.80 3.70
N ILE A 29 -0.06 5.79 2.82
CA ILE A 29 -0.39 7.18 3.16
C ILE A 29 -1.85 7.29 3.58
N GLY A 30 -2.09 7.91 4.74
CA GLY A 30 -3.42 8.10 5.31
C GLY A 30 -3.95 6.91 6.13
N CYS A 31 -3.31 5.74 6.10
CA CYS A 31 -3.72 4.58 6.88
C CYS A 31 -3.77 4.91 8.38
N SER A 32 -4.84 4.49 9.04
CA SER A 32 -5.06 4.69 10.47
C SER A 32 -5.01 3.35 11.21
N PRO A 33 -4.51 3.32 12.46
CA PRO A 33 -4.55 2.11 13.28
C PRO A 33 -6.01 1.74 13.59
N LEU A 34 -6.28 0.45 13.54
CA LEU A 34 -7.51 -0.18 13.99
C LEU A 34 -7.53 -0.28 15.51
N ARG A 35 -8.72 -0.18 16.10
CA ARG A 35 -8.95 -0.54 17.51
C ARG A 35 -8.95 -2.07 17.65
N ASP A 36 -8.61 -2.56 18.84
CA ASP A 36 -8.57 -4.00 19.12
C ASP A 36 -9.89 -4.72 18.77
N GLY A 37 -11.03 -4.09 19.06
CA GLY A 37 -12.34 -4.64 18.69
C GLY A 37 -12.53 -4.82 17.18
N GLN A 38 -11.98 -3.92 16.35
CA GLN A 38 -12.05 -4.03 14.89
C GLN A 38 -11.18 -5.18 14.38
N ILE A 39 -10.01 -5.39 14.98
CA ILE A 39 -9.14 -6.53 14.65
C ILE A 39 -9.83 -7.85 14.99
N GLN A 40 -10.49 -7.94 16.14
CA GLN A 40 -11.20 -9.17 16.54
C GLN A 40 -12.39 -9.46 15.64
N VAL A 41 -13.17 -8.44 15.27
CA VAL A 41 -14.27 -8.59 14.29
C VAL A 41 -13.73 -9.08 12.95
N ALA A 42 -12.68 -8.45 12.42
CA ALA A 42 -12.05 -8.86 11.16
C ALA A 42 -11.51 -10.30 11.21
N ARG A 43 -10.98 -10.72 12.36
CA ARG A 43 -10.51 -12.10 12.57
C ARG A 43 -11.67 -13.10 12.54
N GLY A 44 -12.82 -12.74 13.10
CA GLY A 44 -14.03 -13.57 13.10
C GLY A 44 -14.70 -13.67 11.73
N SER A 45 -14.73 -12.57 10.96
CA SER A 45 -15.31 -12.55 9.60
C SER A 45 -14.37 -13.13 8.54
N GLY A 46 -13.06 -13.14 8.81
CA GLY A 46 -12.04 -13.40 7.82
C GLY A 46 -11.74 -12.15 6.98
N VAL A 47 -10.57 -12.15 6.35
CA VAL A 47 -10.08 -11.10 5.44
C VAL A 47 -9.43 -11.78 4.26
N ALA A 48 -9.98 -11.53 3.07
CA ALA A 48 -9.48 -12.15 1.86
C ALA A 48 -8.20 -11.45 1.39
N LEU A 49 -7.27 -12.24 0.86
CA LEU A 49 -6.07 -11.72 0.24
C LEU A 49 -5.87 -12.33 -1.14
N VAL A 50 -5.05 -11.64 -1.92
CA VAL A 50 -4.68 -12.08 -3.26
C VAL A 50 -4.07 -13.47 -3.20
N GLY A 51 -4.76 -14.44 -3.79
CA GLY A 51 -4.31 -15.84 -3.83
C GLY A 51 -4.47 -16.60 -2.50
N SER A 52 -5.21 -16.06 -1.53
CA SER A 52 -5.55 -16.76 -0.28
C SER A 52 -6.91 -16.31 0.24
N PRO A 53 -7.87 -17.21 0.48
CA PRO A 53 -9.18 -16.82 0.96
C PRO A 53 -9.14 -16.17 2.35
N PHE A 54 -8.08 -16.44 3.14
CA PHE A 54 -7.89 -15.88 4.47
C PHE A 54 -6.42 -15.56 4.77
N LEU A 55 -6.19 -14.63 5.69
CA LEU A 55 -4.94 -14.49 6.42
C LEU A 55 -4.63 -15.77 7.22
N THR A 56 -3.37 -16.18 7.25
CA THR A 56 -2.90 -17.31 8.06
C THR A 56 -2.85 -16.93 9.54
N ALA A 57 -2.80 -17.93 10.43
CA ALA A 57 -2.66 -17.69 11.87
C ALA A 57 -1.42 -16.87 12.22
N ALA A 58 -0.31 -17.09 11.51
CA ALA A 58 0.92 -16.33 11.69
C ALA A 58 0.73 -14.85 11.27
N GLU A 59 0.10 -14.60 10.12
CA GLU A 59 -0.15 -13.23 9.65
C GLU A 59 -1.09 -12.47 10.60
N TRP A 60 -2.12 -13.15 11.13
CA TRP A 60 -2.98 -12.60 12.18
C TRP A 60 -2.20 -12.25 13.46
N ALA A 61 -1.25 -13.09 13.87
CA ALA A 61 -0.44 -12.84 15.05
C ALA A 61 0.49 -11.62 14.91
N TRP A 62 0.91 -11.30 13.68
CA TRP A 62 1.74 -10.12 13.40
C TRP A 62 0.94 -8.83 13.21
N LEU A 63 -0.34 -8.92 12.84
CA LEU A 63 -1.16 -7.75 12.51
C LEU A 63 -1.18 -6.66 13.60
N PRO A 64 -1.30 -6.96 14.91
CA PRO A 64 -1.27 -5.93 15.95
C PRO A 64 0.02 -5.11 15.96
N ARG A 65 1.16 -5.74 15.62
CA ARG A 65 2.45 -5.03 15.55
C ARG A 65 2.46 -4.00 14.41
N TRP A 66 1.98 -4.39 13.23
CA TRP A 66 1.90 -3.48 12.08
C TRP A 66 0.89 -2.36 12.31
N ASN A 67 -0.22 -2.70 12.96
CA ASN A 67 -1.22 -1.75 13.39
C ASN A 67 -0.62 -0.68 14.31
N GLN A 68 0.12 -1.08 15.35
CA GLN A 68 0.79 -0.16 16.26
C GLN A 68 1.83 0.71 15.54
N ALA A 69 2.55 0.16 14.57
CA ALA A 69 3.55 0.93 13.81
C ALA A 69 2.93 2.12 13.03
N LEU A 70 1.63 2.07 12.70
CA LEU A 70 0.93 3.18 12.06
C LEU A 70 0.74 4.40 12.98
N GLU A 71 0.79 4.23 14.30
CA GLU A 71 0.64 5.32 15.26
C GLU A 71 1.69 6.42 15.05
N ALA A 72 2.94 6.01 14.77
CA ALA A 72 4.05 6.92 14.54
C ALA A 72 3.83 7.85 13.33
N TYR A 73 2.99 7.45 12.38
CA TYR A 73 2.70 8.23 11.17
C TYR A 73 1.50 9.17 11.34
N GLN A 74 0.65 8.97 12.35
CA GLN A 74 -0.58 9.76 12.53
C GLN A 74 -0.33 11.27 12.62
N PRO A 75 0.72 11.78 13.29
CA PRO A 75 1.01 13.22 13.30
C PRO A 75 1.29 13.78 11.90
N LEU A 76 1.92 12.99 11.01
CA LEU A 76 2.17 13.39 9.63
C LEU A 76 0.88 13.35 8.80
N TRP A 77 0.08 12.28 8.93
CA TRP A 77 -1.18 12.16 8.18
C TRP A 77 -2.17 13.27 8.49
N ARG A 78 -2.27 13.70 9.76
CA ARG A 78 -3.13 14.83 10.16
C ARG A 78 -2.73 16.18 9.55
N ARG A 79 -1.54 16.30 8.97
CA ARG A 79 -1.05 17.51 8.30
C ARG A 79 -1.30 17.50 6.79
N LEU A 80 -1.84 16.42 6.24
CA LEU A 80 -2.17 16.36 4.83
C LEU A 80 -3.40 17.23 4.55
N HIS A 81 -3.30 18.09 3.54
CA HIS A 81 -4.43 18.89 3.05
C HIS A 81 -5.33 18.13 2.09
N GLY A 82 -4.85 17.02 1.53
CA GLY A 82 -5.65 16.13 0.72
C GLY A 82 -4.96 14.80 0.45
N LEU A 83 -5.74 13.84 -0.02
CA LEU A 83 -5.36 12.47 -0.29
C LEU A 83 -5.83 12.04 -1.68
N TRP A 84 -4.88 11.58 -2.50
CA TRP A 84 -5.14 10.98 -3.79
C TRP A 84 -4.92 9.47 -3.70
N VAL A 85 -5.95 8.69 -4.03
CA VAL A 85 -5.91 7.23 -3.97
C VAL A 85 -5.92 6.64 -5.37
N LEU A 86 -4.92 5.81 -5.68
CA LEU A 86 -4.87 5.01 -6.89
C LEU A 86 -5.34 3.58 -6.55
N TRP A 87 -6.58 3.27 -6.86
CA TRP A 87 -7.22 2.01 -6.49
C TRP A 87 -7.16 1.00 -7.64
N PRO A 88 -6.59 -0.20 -7.46
CA PRO A 88 -6.59 -1.21 -8.51
C PRO A 88 -7.99 -1.83 -8.65
N LEU A 89 -8.43 -2.09 -9.89
CA LEU A 89 -9.66 -2.86 -10.15
C LEU A 89 -9.63 -4.25 -9.49
N ASP A 90 -8.43 -4.80 -9.30
CA ASP A 90 -8.23 -6.11 -8.68
C ASP A 90 -6.87 -6.13 -7.97
N TRP A 91 -6.84 -6.63 -6.73
CA TRP A 91 -5.62 -6.69 -5.93
C TRP A 91 -4.53 -7.64 -6.48
N ARG A 92 -4.87 -8.50 -7.47
CA ARG A 92 -3.90 -9.25 -8.30
C ARG A 92 -3.06 -8.35 -9.19
N LEU A 93 -3.50 -7.13 -9.50
CA LEU A 93 -2.81 -6.21 -10.41
C LEU A 93 -1.50 -5.65 -9.85
N PRO A 94 -1.40 -5.18 -8.59
CA PRO A 94 -0.12 -4.82 -7.96
C PRO A 94 0.99 -5.85 -8.17
N ARG A 95 0.67 -7.15 -8.00
CA ARG A 95 1.59 -8.25 -8.31
C ARG A 95 2.06 -8.18 -9.76
N ARG A 96 1.13 -8.17 -10.72
CA ARG A 96 1.45 -8.13 -12.16
C ARG A 96 2.29 -6.91 -12.53
N TRP A 97 1.96 -5.74 -11.98
CA TRP A 97 2.69 -4.51 -12.20
C TRP A 97 4.11 -4.59 -11.65
N ARG A 98 4.31 -5.22 -10.49
CA ARG A 98 5.64 -5.44 -9.92
C ARG A 98 6.49 -6.37 -10.79
N PHE A 99 5.91 -7.46 -11.29
CA PHE A 99 6.57 -8.34 -12.26
C PHE A 99 6.98 -7.60 -13.55
N GLN A 100 6.11 -6.74 -14.08
CA GLN A 100 6.43 -5.94 -15.28
C GLN A 100 7.58 -4.97 -15.02
N ALA A 101 7.58 -4.29 -13.86
CA ALA A 101 8.65 -3.37 -13.48
C ALA A 101 10.00 -4.10 -13.32
N GLU A 102 10.02 -5.27 -12.68
CA GLU A 102 11.22 -6.11 -12.54
C GLU A 102 11.70 -6.64 -13.90
N ALA A 103 10.79 -7.07 -14.79
CA ALA A 103 11.16 -7.49 -16.14
C ALA A 103 11.76 -6.35 -16.97
N GLN A 104 11.26 -5.12 -16.80
CA GLN A 104 11.83 -3.93 -17.43
C GLN A 104 13.22 -3.60 -16.86
N GLN A 105 13.40 -3.64 -15.53
CA GLN A 105 14.71 -3.45 -14.90
C GLN A 105 15.73 -4.50 -15.37
N ARG A 106 15.31 -5.76 -15.49
CA ARG A 106 16.10 -6.85 -16.07
C ARG A 106 16.57 -6.55 -17.48
N ARG A 107 15.68 -6.06 -18.36
CA ARG A 107 16.04 -5.69 -19.75
C ARG A 107 17.03 -4.53 -19.80
N LEU A 108 16.98 -3.63 -18.83
CA LEU A 108 17.88 -2.49 -18.69
C LEU A 108 19.19 -2.81 -17.95
N GLY A 109 19.46 -4.10 -17.67
CA GLY A 109 20.70 -4.55 -17.01
C GLY A 109 20.76 -4.30 -15.50
N GLY A 110 19.65 -3.92 -14.86
CA GLY A 110 19.57 -3.79 -13.40
C GLY A 110 19.47 -5.14 -12.68
N GLY A 111 19.82 -5.17 -11.40
CA GLY A 111 19.56 -6.33 -10.54
C GLY A 111 18.06 -6.64 -10.49
N TRP A 112 17.71 -7.93 -10.48
CA TRP A 112 16.32 -8.38 -10.50
C TRP A 112 15.99 -9.34 -9.35
N LEU A 113 14.73 -9.40 -8.97
CA LEU A 113 14.18 -10.42 -8.08
C LEU A 113 13.62 -11.60 -8.88
N ARG A 114 13.82 -12.82 -8.37
CA ARG A 114 13.13 -14.01 -8.89
C ARG A 114 11.64 -13.93 -8.59
N GLY A 115 10.81 -14.56 -9.41
CA GLY A 115 9.34 -14.48 -9.29
C GLY A 115 8.79 -14.85 -7.92
N THR A 116 9.35 -15.87 -7.26
CA THR A 116 8.96 -16.26 -5.90
C THR A 116 9.24 -15.18 -4.85
N LYS A 117 10.33 -14.41 -4.99
CA LYS A 117 10.62 -13.28 -4.11
C LYS A 117 9.66 -12.11 -4.33
N ILE A 118 9.20 -11.90 -5.58
CA ILE A 118 8.16 -10.90 -5.88
C ILE A 118 6.84 -11.30 -5.22
N ASP A 119 6.47 -12.58 -5.30
CA ASP A 119 5.25 -13.10 -4.67
C ASP A 119 5.28 -12.93 -3.15
N GLN A 120 6.42 -13.27 -2.52
CA GLN A 120 6.62 -13.06 -1.08
C GLN A 120 6.57 -11.57 -0.70
N LEU A 121 7.18 -10.69 -1.49
CA LEU A 121 7.16 -9.25 -1.24
C LEU A 121 5.74 -8.66 -1.33
N VAL A 122 4.99 -9.06 -2.36
CA VAL A 122 3.62 -8.59 -2.55
C VAL A 122 2.74 -9.13 -1.44
N ARG A 123 2.85 -10.43 -1.11
CA ARG A 123 2.10 -11.03 -0.01
C ARG A 123 2.43 -10.36 1.32
N SER A 124 3.72 -10.19 1.65
CA SER A 124 4.12 -9.58 2.92
C SER A 124 3.60 -8.15 3.06
N SER A 125 3.60 -7.38 1.97
CA SER A 125 3.04 -6.03 1.97
C SER A 125 1.53 -6.07 2.24
N LEU A 126 0.79 -6.91 1.50
CA LEU A 126 -0.66 -7.02 1.62
C LEU A 126 -1.12 -7.66 2.93
N CYS A 127 -0.38 -8.59 3.53
CA CYS A 127 -0.75 -9.17 4.82
C CYS A 127 -0.33 -8.32 6.02
N SER A 128 0.64 -7.42 5.86
CA SER A 128 1.02 -6.47 6.91
C SER A 128 0.00 -5.35 7.06
N LEU A 129 -0.57 -4.89 5.94
CA LEU A 129 -1.68 -3.93 5.91
C LEU A 129 -2.75 -4.41 4.91
N PRO A 130 -3.62 -5.36 5.30
CA PRO A 130 -4.70 -5.87 4.46
C PRO A 130 -5.53 -4.74 3.86
N PRO A 131 -5.71 -4.69 2.52
CA PRO A 131 -6.38 -3.57 1.90
C PRO A 131 -7.80 -3.33 2.39
N GLU A 132 -8.57 -4.39 2.60
CA GLU A 132 -9.94 -4.31 3.15
C GLU A 132 -9.98 -3.59 4.51
N LEU A 133 -8.92 -3.77 5.33
CA LEU A 133 -8.88 -3.20 6.68
C LEU A 133 -8.27 -1.80 6.73
N TYR A 134 -7.24 -1.52 5.91
CA TYR A 134 -6.43 -0.29 6.07
C TYR A 134 -6.50 0.67 4.88
N LEU A 135 -6.71 0.16 3.66
CA LEU A 135 -6.73 0.96 2.44
C LEU A 135 -8.16 1.31 2.02
N GLN A 136 -9.11 0.38 2.13
CA GLN A 136 -10.51 0.59 1.78
C GLN A 136 -11.19 1.69 2.63
N PRO A 137 -10.88 1.85 3.94
CA PRO A 137 -11.40 2.98 4.70
C PRO A 137 -10.94 4.35 4.17
N LEU A 138 -9.83 4.41 3.43
CA LEU A 138 -9.34 5.67 2.86
C LEU A 138 -10.23 6.18 1.73
N LEU A 139 -10.98 5.30 1.07
CA LEU A 139 -11.78 5.69 -0.10
C LEU A 139 -12.81 6.75 0.29
N ALA A 140 -13.52 6.56 1.40
CA ALA A 140 -14.52 7.53 1.86
C ALA A 140 -13.95 8.94 2.13
N GLY A 141 -12.66 9.04 2.49
CA GLY A 141 -11.97 10.30 2.80
C GLY A 141 -11.07 10.83 1.69
N ALA A 142 -10.97 10.15 0.55
CA ALA A 142 -10.08 10.57 -0.53
C ALA A 142 -10.68 11.75 -1.31
N ASP A 143 -9.90 12.83 -1.47
CA ASP A 143 -10.28 13.98 -2.29
C ASP A 143 -10.35 13.62 -3.77
N GLN A 144 -9.48 12.70 -4.19
CA GLN A 144 -9.47 12.14 -5.53
C GLN A 144 -9.16 10.65 -5.44
N LEU A 145 -9.95 9.86 -6.14
CA LEU A 145 -9.74 8.44 -6.32
C LEU A 145 -9.73 8.13 -7.82
N ARG A 146 -8.80 7.27 -8.23
CA ARG A 146 -8.73 6.74 -9.59
C ARG A 146 -8.79 5.22 -9.57
N LEU A 147 -9.79 4.65 -10.25
CA LEU A 147 -9.89 3.21 -10.44
C LEU A 147 -9.04 2.80 -11.64
N LEU A 148 -8.06 1.92 -11.42
CA LEU A 148 -7.07 1.54 -12.42
C LEU A 148 -7.34 0.16 -13.02
N ASP A 149 -7.42 0.12 -14.36
CA ASP A 149 -7.46 -1.14 -15.11
C ASP A 149 -6.10 -1.87 -15.12
N ARG A 150 -6.06 -3.06 -15.71
CA ARG A 150 -4.82 -3.86 -15.86
C ARG A 150 -3.65 -3.12 -16.54
N ARG A 151 -3.92 -2.09 -17.34
CA ARG A 151 -2.95 -1.26 -18.07
C ARG A 151 -2.62 0.04 -17.33
N ARG A 152 -3.10 0.21 -16.09
CA ARG A 152 -3.00 1.43 -15.28
C ARG A 152 -3.73 2.64 -15.89
N ARG A 153 -4.75 2.38 -16.71
CA ARG A 153 -5.63 3.45 -17.22
C ARG A 153 -6.75 3.67 -16.22
N SER A 154 -7.17 4.92 -16.10
CA SER A 154 -8.30 5.26 -15.28
C SER A 154 -9.61 4.80 -15.94
N LEU A 155 -10.38 4.01 -15.21
CA LEU A 155 -11.74 3.61 -15.56
C LEU A 155 -12.79 4.55 -14.95
N TRP A 156 -12.42 5.19 -13.85
CA TRP A 156 -13.27 6.09 -13.09
C TRP A 156 -12.40 7.05 -12.29
N GLU A 157 -12.82 8.31 -12.21
CA GLU A 157 -12.17 9.36 -11.41
C GLU A 157 -13.23 10.17 -10.69
N GLY A 158 -12.97 10.52 -9.43
CA GLY A 158 -13.84 11.36 -8.63
C GLY A 158 -13.48 11.35 -7.15
N PRO A 159 -14.21 12.09 -6.31
CA PRO A 159 -14.07 12.04 -4.85
C PRO A 159 -14.36 10.63 -4.35
N GLY A 160 -13.54 10.07 -3.47
CA GLY A 160 -13.68 8.67 -3.10
C GLY A 160 -14.95 8.34 -2.30
N ARG A 161 -15.61 9.34 -1.69
CA ARG A 161 -16.97 9.20 -1.12
C ARG A 161 -18.06 8.84 -2.14
N GLU A 162 -17.80 9.06 -3.44
CA GLU A 162 -18.71 8.74 -4.54
C GLU A 162 -18.37 7.38 -5.19
N PHE A 163 -17.31 6.72 -4.71
CA PHE A 163 -16.84 5.44 -5.24
C PHE A 163 -17.42 4.27 -4.44
N ASP A 164 -18.10 3.35 -5.12
CA ASP A 164 -18.50 2.07 -4.55
C ASP A 164 -17.48 0.98 -4.93
N PRO A 165 -16.77 0.38 -3.96
CA PRO A 165 -15.80 -0.68 -4.24
C PRO A 165 -16.42 -2.06 -4.55
N SER A 166 -17.76 -2.17 -4.64
CA SER A 166 -18.53 -3.42 -4.87
C SER A 166 -18.03 -4.29 -6.02
#